data_AF-A0A1M5LZL6-F1
#
_entry.id   AF-A0A1M5LZL6-F1
#
_cell.length_a   1.000
_cell.length_b   1.000
_cell.length_c   1.000
_cell.angle_alpha   90.00
_cell.angle_beta   90.00
_cell.angle_gamma   90.00
#
_symmetry.space_group_name_H-M   'P 1'
#
loop_
_entity.id
_entity.type
_entity.pdbx_description
1 polymer ?
#
loop_
_entity_poly.entity_id
_entity_poly.type
_entity_poly.pdbx_seq_one_letter_code
_entity_poly.pdbx_strand_id
1 'polypeptide(L)' 'MALTRMDDVLVVVEDLDAVIAFLVEFGAECEDLHRLCHVRDPEGIVVGLAEELRQGS' A
#
# COMPACT_ATOMS: atom_id res chain seq x y z
N MET A 1 17.59 14.79 13.24
CA MET A 1 17.61 13.40 12.74
C MET A 1 16.85 13.37 11.44
N ALA A 2 17.43 12.78 10.40
CA ALA A 2 16.77 12.58 9.11
C ALA A 2 16.29 11.12 9.01
N LEU A 3 15.25 10.87 8.22
CA LEU A 3 14.76 9.52 7.91
C LEU A 3 15.84 8.74 7.13
N THR A 4 16.23 7.56 7.62
CA THR A 4 17.32 6.77 7.01
C THR A 4 16.83 5.78 5.96
N ARG A 5 15.65 5.18 6.16
CA ARG A 5 15.06 4.15 5.29
C ARG A 5 13.56 4.04 5.55
N MET A 6 12.78 3.82 4.50
CA MET A 6 11.35 3.53 4.56
C MET A 6 11.09 2.40 3.57
N ASP A 7 10.64 1.26 4.08
CA ASP A 7 10.48 0.04 3.29
C ASP A 7 9.11 0.01 2.60
N ASP A 8 8.08 0.50 3.27
CA ASP A 8 6.71 0.51 2.76
C ASP A 8 6.06 1.89 2.94
N VAL A 9 5.27 2.30 1.95
CA VAL A 9 4.47 3.53 2.00
C VAL A 9 3.06 3.23 1.53
N LEU A 10 2.07 3.63 2.33
CA LEU A 10 0.66 3.63 1.92
C LEU A 10 0.27 5.04 1.50
N VAL A 11 -0.34 5.16 0.32
CA VAL A 11 -0.86 6.42 -0.22
C VAL A 11 -2.34 6.24 -0.52
N VAL A 12 -3.17 7.16 -0.04
CA VAL A 12 -4.59 7.20 -0.38
C VAL A 12 -4.75 8.00 -1.67
N VAL A 13 -5.38 7.39 -2.66
CA VAL A 13 -5.63 7.98 -3.98
C VAL A 13 -7.11 7.87 -4.32
N GLU A 14 -7.61 8.78 -5.16
CA GLU A 14 -9.00 8.76 -5.61
C GLU A 14 -9.26 7.67 -6.66
N ASP A 15 -8.27 7.39 -7.52
CA ASP A 15 -8.32 6.37 -8.57
C ASP A 15 -7.02 5.56 -8.57
N LEU A 16 -7.09 4.33 -8.06
CA LEU A 16 -5.93 3.46 -7.95
C LEU A 16 -5.49 2.93 -9.32
N ASP A 17 -6.43 2.62 -10.20
CA ASP A 17 -6.14 2.04 -11.52
C ASP A 17 -5.39 3.06 -12.39
N ALA A 18 -5.79 4.34 -12.34
CA ALA A 18 -5.10 5.41 -13.04
C ALA A 18 -3.65 5.59 -12.55
N VAL A 19 -3.42 5.50 -11.23
CA VAL A 19 -2.08 5.61 -10.65
C VAL A 19 -1.21 4.41 -11.00
N ILE A 20 -1.76 3.20 -10.97
CA ILE A 20 -1.04 1.99 -11.40
C ILE A 20 -0.66 2.10 -12.87
N ALA A 21 -1.61 2.48 -13.75
CA ALA A 21 -1.34 2.63 -15.18
C ALA A 21 -0.22 3.64 -15.47
N PHE A 22 -0.24 4.78 -14.76
CA PHE A 22 0.83 5.77 -14.82
C PHE A 22 2.17 5.16 -14.38
N LEU A 23 2.25 4.52 -13.22
CA LEU A 23 3.51 3.97 -12.69
C LEU A 23 4.07 2.85 -13.58
N VAL A 24 3.22 1.99 -14.14
CA VAL A 24 3.62 0.94 -15.08
C VAL A 24 4.22 1.54 -16.36
N GLU A 25 3.72 2.68 -16.85
CA GLU A 25 4.31 3.39 -17.99
C GLU A 25 5.75 3.86 -17.68
N PHE A 26 6.05 4.19 -16.42
CA PHE A 26 7.40 4.53 -15.96
C PHE A 26 8.27 3.30 -15.59
N GLY A 27 7.77 2.08 -15.82
CA GLY A 27 8.51 0.84 -15.57
C GLY A 27 8.41 0.31 -14.14
N ALA A 28 7.42 0.74 -13.37
CA ALA A 28 7.10 0.10 -12.09
C ALA A 28 6.31 -1.20 -12.31
N GLU A 29 6.50 -2.17 -11.43
CA GLU A 29 5.74 -3.42 -11.39
C GLU A 29 4.79 -3.39 -10.21
N CYS A 30 3.55 -3.86 -10.42
CA CYS A 30 2.55 -3.96 -9.36
C CYS A 30 2.50 -5.40 -8.87
N GLU A 31 2.73 -5.59 -7.57
CA GLU A 31 2.76 -6.90 -6.92
C GLU A 31 1.75 -6.99 -5.79
N ASP A 32 1.09 -8.14 -5.67
CA ASP A 32 0.21 -8.45 -4.54
C ASP A 32 1.03 -8.90 -3.32
N LEU A 33 1.73 -7.95 -2.68
CA LEU A 33 2.61 -8.22 -1.55
C LEU A 33 1.89 -8.35 -0.21
N HIS A 34 0.76 -7.66 -0.06
CA HIS A 34 0.08 -7.51 1.22
C HIS A 34 -1.42 -7.69 1.08
N ARG A 35 -2.01 -8.41 2.04
CA ARG A 35 -3.46 -8.41 2.26
C ARG A 35 -3.79 -7.32 3.26
N LEU A 36 -4.44 -6.26 2.77
CA LEU A 36 -4.78 -5.08 3.56
C LEU A 36 -6.22 -5.16 4.09
N CYS A 37 -6.41 -4.82 5.36
CA CYS A 37 -7.70 -4.63 6.00
C CYS A 37 -7.73 -3.27 6.70
N HIS A 38 -8.80 -2.49 6.50
CA HIS A 38 -9.01 -1.24 7.21
C HIS A 38 -10.10 -1.39 8.24
N VAL A 39 -9.78 -1.11 9.50
CA VAL A 39 -10.76 -1.03 10.58
C VAL A 39 -11.03 0.44 10.87
N ARG A 40 -12.31 0.81 10.85
CA ARG A 40 -12.76 2.13 11.26
C ARG A 40 -13.44 2.00 12.62
N ASP A 41 -12.96 2.76 13.59
CA ASP A 41 -13.64 2.83 14.89
C ASP A 41 -14.82 3.81 14.85
N PRO A 42 -15.68 3.84 15.89
CA PRO A 42 -16.80 4.77 15.96
C PRO A 42 -16.41 6.26 16.01
N GLU A 43 -15.18 6.58 16.40
CA GLU A 43 -14.64 7.94 16.46
C GLU A 43 -14.11 8.41 15.09
N GLY A 44 -14.05 7.49 14.12
CA GLY A 44 -13.65 7.74 12.74
C GLY A 44 -12.17 7.50 12.47
N ILE A 45 -11.40 7.00 13.44
CA ILE A 45 -9.99 6.63 13.24
C ILE A 45 -9.93 5.40 12.33
N VAL A 46 -9.02 5.45 11.36
CA VAL A 46 -8.77 4.35 10.43
C VAL A 46 -7.44 3.69 10.79
N VAL A 47 -7.49 2.38 11.06
CA VAL A 47 -6.32 1.54 11.29
C VAL A 47 -6.15 0.61 10.09
N GLY A 48 -5.04 0.74 9.38
CA GLY A 48 -4.62 -0.21 8.33
C GLY A 48 -3.88 -1.38 8.94
N LEU A 49 -4.37 -2.60 8.71
CA LEU A 49 -3.73 -3.86 9.06
C LEU A 49 -3.19 -4.48 7.76
N ALA A 50 -1.91 -4.80 7.74
CA ALA A 50 -1.25 -5.47 6.62
C ALA A 50 -0.78 -6.86 7.04
N GLU A 51 -1.17 -7.87 6.28
CA GLU A 51 -0.61 -9.22 6.35
C GLU A 51 0.26 -9.44 5.12
N GLU A 52 1.53 -9.80 5.33
CA GLU A 52 2.45 -10.15 4.24
C GLU A 52 1.99 -11.45 3.57
N LEU A 53 1.77 -11.40 2.26
CA LEU A 53 1.46 -12.57 1.45
C LEU A 53 2.77 -13.29 1.16
N ARG A 54 3.16 -14.22 2.04
CA ARG A 54 4.32 -15.09 1.79
C ARG A 54 4.14 -15.83 0.47
N GLN A 55 4.94 -15.47 -0.54
CA GLN A 55 5.06 -16.29 -1.74
C GLN A 55 5.73 -17.61 -1.35
N GLY A 56 5.04 -18.72 -1.62
CA GLY A 56 5.58 -20.06 -1.40
C GLY A 56 6.89 -20.25 -2.16
N SER A 57 7.87 -20.87 -1.47
CA SER A 57 9.19 -21.28 -1.97
C SER A 57 9.14 -22.08 -3.26
#